data_AF-A0A7Y0PGD1-F1
#
_entry.id   AF-A0A7Y0PGD1-F1
#
_cell.length_a   1.000
_cell.length_b   1.000
_cell.length_c   1.000
_cell.angle_alpha   90.00
_cell.angle_beta   90.00
_cell.angle_gamma   90.00
#
_symmetry.space_group_name_H-M   'P 1'
#
loop_
_entity.id
_entity.type
_entity.pdbx_description
1 polymer ?
#
loop_
_entity_poly.entity_id
_entity_poly.type
_entity_poly.pdbx_seq_one_letter_code
_entity_poly.pdbx_strand_id
1 'polypeptide(L)'
;MHVFELTEVLSTVPDVEVSVRRGALHVHVPALGDTAELDPDDVDAAASIFVPTRKAAVQLDVRRGRELLPLIVTEGDLVFTPLYAQDLVERGAQVTVPAMPGLIAYSEMHRDVRAFGRTVDAPGATLDPPMVAGTLLAHRCFVGGAVRMGLWPIRVAAWWEYAFARVGGSAPTAAFRADPIWDDLMADVAEARRRQAAEVSE
;
A
#
# COMPACT_ATOMS: atom_id res chain seq x y z
N MET A 1 21.42 -4.24 11.43
CA MET A 1 21.09 -3.54 12.70
C MET A 1 20.59 -4.57 13.71
N HIS A 2 20.81 -4.41 15.02
CA HIS A 2 20.33 -5.41 15.98
C HIS A 2 18.82 -5.25 16.23
N VAL A 3 18.08 -6.37 16.27
CA VAL A 3 16.62 -6.41 16.49
C VAL A 3 16.20 -5.62 17.74
N PHE A 4 17.00 -5.66 18.80
CA PHE A 4 16.73 -4.91 20.02
C PHE A 4 16.74 -3.39 19.79
N GLU A 5 17.73 -2.88 19.06
CA GLU A 5 17.85 -1.45 18.72
C GLU A 5 16.65 -0.99 17.88
N LEU A 6 16.24 -1.82 16.91
CA LEU A 6 15.04 -1.58 16.11
C LEU A 6 13.78 -1.44 16.97
N THR A 7 13.58 -2.39 17.89
CA THR A 7 12.42 -2.37 18.78
C THR A 7 12.44 -1.16 19.72
N GLU A 8 13.61 -0.78 20.26
CA GLU A 8 13.74 0.40 21.12
C GLU A 8 13.41 1.70 20.37
N VAL A 9 13.98 1.89 19.17
CA VAL A 9 13.75 3.09 18.37
C VAL A 9 12.28 3.19 17.97
N LEU A 10 11.67 2.10 17.48
CA LEU A 10 10.25 2.11 17.08
C LEU A 10 9.30 2.32 18.27
N SER A 11 9.66 1.84 19.46
CA SER A 11 8.88 2.06 20.69
C SER A 11 8.85 3.53 21.15
N THR A 12 9.63 4.41 20.52
CA THR A 12 9.54 5.87 20.75
C THR A 12 8.35 6.52 20.06
N VAL A 13 7.72 5.84 19.09
CA VAL A 13 6.53 6.33 18.40
C VAL A 13 5.29 5.97 19.24
N PRO A 14 4.49 6.96 19.68
CA PRO A 14 3.27 6.69 20.45
C PRO A 14 2.31 5.77 19.71
N ASP A 15 1.59 4.93 20.44
CA ASP A 15 0.53 4.03 19.94
C ASP A 15 0.96 3.00 18.87
N VAL A 16 2.25 2.87 18.58
CA VAL A 16 2.78 1.81 17.71
C VAL A 16 3.12 0.57 18.54
N GLU A 17 2.60 -0.57 18.13
CA GLU A 17 2.89 -1.86 18.75
C GLU A 17 3.98 -2.58 17.96
N VAL A 18 5.13 -2.79 18.59
CA VAL A 18 6.29 -3.42 17.96
C VAL A 18 6.52 -4.79 18.60
N SER A 19 6.64 -5.84 17.79
CA SER A 19 6.99 -7.16 18.30
C SER A 19 7.83 -7.94 17.29
N VAL A 20 8.52 -8.98 17.75
CA VAL A 20 9.26 -9.88 16.88
C VAL A 20 8.64 -11.26 17.01
N ARG A 21 8.14 -11.82 15.90
CA ARG A 21 7.50 -13.14 15.89
C ARG A 21 8.08 -13.94 14.74
N ARG A 22 8.52 -15.17 15.03
CA ARG A 22 9.10 -16.08 14.04
C ARG A 22 10.25 -15.48 13.22
N GLY A 23 11.01 -14.55 13.82
CA GLY A 23 12.13 -13.88 13.16
C GLY A 23 11.76 -12.60 12.39
N ALA A 24 10.48 -12.32 12.17
CA ALA A 24 10.04 -11.09 11.54
C ALA A 24 9.75 -9.98 12.56
N LEU A 25 10.10 -8.73 12.20
CA LEU A 25 9.68 -7.51 12.88
C LEU A 25 8.25 -7.17 12.46
N HIS A 26 7.35 -7.12 13.42
CA HIS A 26 5.97 -6.68 13.25
C HIS A 26 5.81 -5.27 13.80
N VAL A 27 5.39 -4.35 12.93
CA VAL A 27 5.05 -2.97 13.28
C VAL A 27 3.54 -2.81 13.08
N HIS A 28 2.79 -2.94 14.15
CA HIS A 28 1.34 -2.78 14.13
C HIS A 28 0.96 -1.34 14.48
N VAL A 29 0.12 -0.74 13.62
CA VAL A 29 -0.44 0.60 13.85
C VAL A 29 -1.96 0.46 14.06
N PRO A 30 -2.46 0.53 15.30
CA PRO A 30 -3.87 0.30 15.62
C PRO A 30 -4.84 1.19 14.82
N ALA A 31 -4.46 2.44 14.57
CA ALA A 31 -5.26 3.37 13.78
C ALA A 31 -5.51 2.91 12.34
N LEU A 32 -4.58 2.14 11.77
CA LEU A 32 -4.73 1.52 10.44
C LEU A 32 -5.49 0.20 10.53
N GLY A 33 -5.36 -0.52 11.66
CA GLY A 33 -5.81 -1.90 11.80
C GLY A 33 -5.03 -2.83 10.87
N ASP A 34 -3.76 -2.54 10.64
CA ASP A 34 -2.85 -3.28 9.77
C ASP A 34 -1.45 -3.36 10.40
N THR A 35 -0.64 -4.31 9.92
CA THR A 35 0.68 -4.61 10.45
C THR A 35 1.66 -4.74 9.30
N ALA A 36 2.76 -3.99 9.35
CA ALA A 36 3.89 -4.23 8.47
C ALA A 36 4.74 -5.36 9.04
N GLU A 37 5.03 -6.37 8.22
CA GLU A 37 5.94 -7.47 8.53
C GLU A 37 7.25 -7.32 7.74
N LEU A 38 8.35 -7.15 8.45
CA LEU A 38 9.67 -6.90 7.86
C LEU A 38 10.66 -7.96 8.35
N ASP A 39 11.57 -8.38 7.48
CA ASP A 39 12.78 -9.04 7.92
C ASP A 39 13.69 -8.00 8.59
N PRO A 40 14.12 -8.18 9.85
CA PRO A 40 15.06 -7.27 10.49
C PRO A 40 16.38 -7.10 9.73
N ASP A 41 16.84 -8.13 9.00
CA ASP A 41 18.07 -8.09 8.21
C ASP A 41 17.94 -7.20 6.96
N ASP A 42 16.71 -6.95 6.52
CA ASP A 42 16.42 -5.98 5.47
C ASP A 42 16.49 -4.53 5.96
N VAL A 43 16.50 -4.27 7.27
CA VAL A 43 16.55 -2.89 7.78
C VAL A 43 18.01 -2.45 7.99
N ASP A 44 18.46 -1.53 7.13
CA ASP A 44 19.84 -1.03 7.13
C ASP A 44 20.05 0.00 8.26
N ALA A 45 19.11 0.92 8.41
CA ALA A 45 19.16 1.98 9.40
C ALA A 45 17.76 2.31 9.96
N ALA A 46 17.73 2.82 11.18
CA ALA A 46 16.55 3.40 11.81
C ALA A 46 16.91 4.75 12.42
N ALA A 47 16.13 5.78 12.13
CA ALA A 47 16.35 7.12 12.65
C ALA A 47 15.05 7.72 13.20
N SER A 48 15.10 8.24 14.42
CA SER A 48 14.04 9.09 14.94
C SER A 48 13.99 10.39 14.16
N ILE A 49 12.83 10.72 13.64
CA ILE A 49 12.56 11.93 12.87
C ILE A 49 11.32 12.64 13.42
N PHE A 50 11.04 13.83 12.91
CA PHE A 50 9.80 14.54 13.18
C PHE A 50 9.07 14.79 11.86
N VAL A 51 7.79 14.44 11.81
CA VAL A 51 6.92 14.87 10.71
C VAL A 51 6.68 16.38 10.79
N PRO A 52 6.19 17.05 9.71
CA PRO A 52 6.00 18.50 9.70
C PRO A 52 5.15 19.06 10.86
N THR A 53 4.24 18.24 11.42
CA THR A 53 3.41 18.57 12.59
C THR A 53 4.17 18.47 13.93
N ARG A 54 5.49 18.23 13.90
CA ARG A 54 6.38 18.01 15.06
C ARG A 54 6.04 16.78 15.91
N LYS A 55 5.24 15.87 15.39
CA LYS A 55 4.99 14.58 16.03
C LYS A 55 6.19 13.64 15.80
N ALA A 56 6.44 12.78 16.79
CA ALA A 56 7.49 11.78 16.71
C ALA A 56 7.19 10.78 15.58
N ALA A 57 8.23 10.39 14.87
CA ALA A 57 8.18 9.36 13.84
C ALA A 57 9.53 8.65 13.77
N VAL A 58 9.56 7.49 13.14
CA VAL A 58 10.80 6.74 12.88
C VAL A 58 10.86 6.43 11.40
N GLN A 59 11.97 6.76 10.76
CA GLN A 59 12.27 6.29 9.41
C GLN A 59 13.12 5.03 9.50
N LEU A 60 12.65 3.97 8.84
CA LEU A 60 13.41 2.76 8.57
C LEU A 60 13.89 2.80 7.12
N ASP A 61 15.17 2.58 6.92
CA ASP A 61 15.74 2.40 5.59
C ASP A 61 15.73 0.90 5.26
N VAL A 62 14.75 0.49 4.45
CA VAL A 62 14.45 -0.92 4.15
C VAL A 62 15.03 -1.31 2.81
N ARG A 63 15.84 -2.37 2.80
CA ARG A 63 16.47 -2.92 1.61
C ARG A 63 15.49 -3.77 0.82
N ARG A 64 15.36 -3.48 -0.48
CA ARG A 64 14.57 -4.28 -1.44
C ARG A 64 15.40 -4.50 -2.69
N GLY A 65 16.02 -5.67 -2.77
CA GLY A 65 16.99 -5.97 -3.82
C GLY A 65 18.20 -5.02 -3.74
N ARG A 66 18.34 -4.14 -4.73
CA ARG A 66 19.43 -3.14 -4.80
C ARG A 66 19.02 -1.76 -4.33
N GLU A 67 17.75 -1.57 -3.97
CA GLU A 67 17.22 -0.29 -3.53
C GLU A 67 17.19 -0.22 -2.00
N LEU A 68 17.42 0.98 -1.48
CA LEU A 68 17.17 1.34 -0.09
C LEU A 68 16.00 2.30 -0.08
N LEU A 69 14.90 1.91 0.55
CA LEU A 69 13.63 2.60 0.46
C LEU A 69 13.13 2.97 1.86
N PRO A 70 12.64 4.20 2.06
CA PRO A 70 12.15 4.61 3.36
C PRO A 70 10.79 3.98 3.66
N LEU A 71 10.64 3.51 4.90
CA LEU A 71 9.37 3.27 5.56
C LEU A 71 9.31 4.17 6.80
N ILE A 72 8.41 5.14 6.79
CA ILE A 72 8.24 6.05 7.93
C ILE A 72 7.05 5.59 8.77
N VAL A 73 7.33 5.32 10.04
CA VAL A 73 6.35 4.91 11.04
C VAL A 73 5.96 6.12 11.88
N THR A 74 4.66 6.37 11.99
CA THR A 74 4.08 7.45 12.79
C THR A 74 3.01 6.87 13.72
N GLU A 75 2.53 7.66 14.70
CA GLU A 75 1.50 7.22 15.65
C GLU A 75 0.20 6.70 15.01
N GLY A 76 -0.10 7.13 13.78
CA GLY A 76 -1.36 6.81 13.11
C GLY A 76 -1.23 6.32 11.68
N ASP A 77 0.00 6.15 11.18
CA ASP A 77 0.22 5.86 9.77
C ASP A 77 1.58 5.22 9.48
N LEU A 78 1.66 4.62 8.28
CA LEU A 78 2.86 4.14 7.65
C LEU A 78 3.01 4.83 6.30
N VAL A 79 4.17 5.43 6.04
CA VAL A 79 4.45 6.16 4.80
C VAL A 79 5.55 5.45 4.04
N PHE A 80 5.32 5.20 2.75
CA PHE A 80 6.21 4.40 1.91
C PHE A 80 6.30 4.93 0.49
N THR A 81 7.28 4.45 -0.26
CA THR A 81 7.46 4.76 -1.69
C THR A 81 6.58 3.85 -2.54
N PRO A 82 5.68 4.39 -3.39
CA PRO A 82 4.95 3.60 -4.39
C PRO A 82 5.88 2.82 -5.33
N LEU A 83 5.38 1.76 -5.96
CA LEU A 83 6.10 1.17 -7.11
C LEU A 83 6.13 2.14 -8.29
N TYR A 84 7.14 1.99 -9.16
CA TYR A 84 7.13 2.69 -10.43
C TYR A 84 6.15 2.02 -11.39
N ALA A 85 5.35 2.82 -12.08
CA ALA A 85 4.37 2.31 -13.04
C ALA A 85 5.01 1.45 -14.14
N GLN A 86 6.23 1.78 -14.56
CA GLN A 86 7.00 1.04 -15.56
C GLN A 86 7.36 -0.39 -15.12
N ASP A 87 7.33 -0.68 -13.82
CA ASP A 87 7.60 -2.01 -13.30
C ASP A 87 6.35 -2.90 -13.33
N LEU A 88 5.16 -2.29 -13.36
CA LEU A 88 3.87 -2.97 -13.37
C LEU A 88 3.32 -3.28 -14.76
N VAL A 89 3.75 -2.54 -15.79
CA VAL A 89 3.17 -2.64 -17.14
C VAL A 89 4.09 -3.33 -18.13
N GLU A 90 3.52 -4.01 -19.11
CA GLU A 90 4.26 -4.67 -20.18
C GLU A 90 5.23 -3.70 -20.87
N ARG A 91 6.39 -4.23 -21.31
CA ARG A 91 7.39 -3.39 -21.97
C ARG A 91 6.82 -2.78 -23.25
N GLY A 92 7.01 -1.47 -23.42
CA GLY A 92 6.51 -0.72 -24.58
C GLY A 92 5.07 -0.22 -24.44
N ALA A 93 4.37 -0.56 -23.35
CA ALA A 93 3.06 0.01 -23.06
C ALA A 93 3.17 1.54 -22.91
N GLN A 94 2.30 2.26 -23.63
CA GLN A 94 2.16 3.70 -23.49
C GLN A 94 1.20 3.97 -22.33
N VAL A 95 1.72 4.55 -21.25
CA VAL A 95 0.92 4.90 -20.07
C VAL A 95 1.08 6.37 -19.74
N THR A 96 -0.03 7.03 -19.45
CA THR A 96 -0.02 8.32 -18.79
C THR A 96 -0.26 8.07 -17.31
N VAL A 97 0.75 8.39 -16.50
CA VAL A 97 0.65 8.32 -15.05
C VAL A 97 0.46 9.76 -14.56
N PRO A 98 -0.48 10.03 -13.64
CA PRO A 98 -0.53 11.33 -12.99
C PRO A 98 0.79 11.62 -12.26
N ALA A 99 0.97 12.86 -11.78
CA ALA A 99 2.11 13.20 -10.95
C ALA A 99 2.11 12.31 -9.68
N MET A 100 2.96 11.28 -9.69
CA MET A 100 3.05 10.32 -8.59
C MET A 100 3.78 10.95 -7.42
N PRO A 101 3.24 10.83 -6.19
CA PRO A 101 3.96 11.29 -5.02
C PRO A 101 5.20 10.40 -4.79
N GLY A 102 6.29 11.00 -4.31
CA GLY A 102 7.50 10.24 -3.95
C GLY A 102 7.29 9.36 -2.70
N LEU A 103 6.35 9.74 -1.84
CA LEU A 103 5.94 9.03 -0.63
C LEU A 103 4.43 9.14 -0.48
N ILE A 104 3.78 8.07 -0.03
CA ILE A 104 2.34 8.06 0.26
C ILE A 104 2.08 7.41 1.61
N ALA A 105 1.16 7.99 2.37
CA ALA A 105 0.67 7.42 3.61
C ALA A 105 -0.33 6.29 3.34
N TYR A 106 -0.35 5.23 4.16
CA TYR A 106 -1.30 4.13 4.01
C TYR A 106 -2.74 4.65 4.10
N SER A 107 -3.02 5.55 5.05
CA SER A 107 -4.37 6.10 5.20
C SER A 107 -4.80 6.96 4.00
N GLU A 108 -3.87 7.66 3.35
CA GLU A 108 -4.08 8.44 2.13
C GLU A 108 -4.37 7.51 0.95
N MET A 109 -3.54 6.48 0.74
CA MET A 109 -3.79 5.43 -0.24
C MET A 109 -5.20 4.84 -0.06
N HIS A 110 -5.58 4.44 1.15
CA HIS A 110 -6.90 3.86 1.39
C HIS A 110 -8.04 4.86 1.09
N ARG A 111 -7.87 6.12 1.49
CA ARG A 111 -8.84 7.19 1.22
C ARG A 111 -9.03 7.42 -0.28
N ASP A 112 -7.94 7.50 -1.04
CA ASP A 112 -7.95 7.85 -2.45
C ASP A 112 -8.56 6.72 -3.30
N VAL A 113 -8.14 5.47 -3.06
CA VAL A 113 -8.70 4.31 -3.77
C VAL A 113 -10.20 4.18 -3.49
N ARG A 114 -10.61 4.37 -2.24
CA ARG A 114 -12.04 4.34 -1.85
C ARG A 114 -12.83 5.50 -2.45
N ALA A 115 -12.27 6.71 -2.44
CA ALA A 115 -12.91 7.89 -3.01
C ALA A 115 -13.15 7.69 -4.51
N PHE A 116 -12.16 7.15 -5.23
CA PHE A 116 -12.30 6.81 -6.63
C PHE A 116 -13.39 5.76 -6.87
N GLY A 117 -13.41 4.67 -6.09
CA GLY A 117 -14.47 3.66 -6.19
C GLY A 117 -15.88 4.25 -6.00
N ARG A 118 -16.06 5.20 -5.09
CA ARG A 118 -17.34 5.92 -4.94
C ARG A 118 -17.66 6.83 -6.12
N THR A 119 -16.66 7.51 -6.67
CA THR A 119 -16.82 8.38 -7.84
C THR A 119 -17.28 7.58 -9.06
N VAL A 120 -16.80 6.34 -9.22
CA VAL A 120 -17.23 5.43 -10.28
C VAL A 120 -18.74 5.10 -10.20
N ASP A 121 -19.31 5.07 -8.99
CA ASP A 121 -20.73 4.83 -8.78
C ASP A 121 -21.60 6.08 -8.78
N ALA A 122 -21.00 7.28 -8.82
CA ALA A 122 -21.75 8.52 -8.67
C ALA A 122 -22.67 8.75 -9.90
N PRO A 123 -23.99 8.93 -9.70
CA PRO A 123 -24.92 9.17 -10.79
C PRO A 123 -24.52 10.40 -11.61
N GLY A 124 -24.40 10.25 -12.93
CA GLY A 124 -24.01 11.33 -13.83
C GLY A 124 -22.52 11.68 -13.83
N ALA A 125 -21.67 10.89 -13.15
CA ALA A 125 -20.23 11.06 -13.23
C ALA A 125 -19.76 10.92 -14.68
N THR A 126 -19.06 11.93 -15.19
CA THR A 126 -18.37 11.87 -16.48
C THR A 126 -16.90 11.59 -16.19
N LEU A 127 -16.43 10.39 -16.55
CA LEU A 127 -15.07 9.97 -16.30
C LEU A 127 -14.27 10.00 -17.60
N ASP A 128 -13.20 10.78 -17.60
CA ASP A 128 -12.25 10.82 -18.71
C ASP A 128 -11.44 9.50 -18.77
N PRO A 129 -11.51 8.69 -19.84
CA PRO A 129 -10.90 7.36 -19.86
C PRO A 129 -9.37 7.34 -19.63
N PRO A 130 -8.56 8.25 -20.21
CA PRO A 130 -7.14 8.36 -19.89
C PRO A 130 -6.88 8.65 -18.40
N MET A 131 -7.66 9.55 -17.80
CA MET A 131 -7.54 9.84 -16.36
C MET A 131 -7.89 8.61 -15.51
N VAL A 132 -8.97 7.90 -15.84
CA VAL A 132 -9.35 6.64 -15.18
C VAL A 132 -8.24 5.61 -15.25
N ALA A 133 -7.67 5.40 -16.44
CA ALA A 133 -6.58 4.45 -16.62
C ALA A 133 -5.34 4.84 -15.81
N GLY A 134 -4.94 6.12 -15.83
CA GLY A 134 -3.83 6.64 -15.05
C GLY A 134 -4.04 6.53 -13.54
N THR A 135 -5.24 6.82 -13.05
CA THR A 135 -5.60 6.69 -11.63
C THR A 135 -5.59 5.23 -11.17
N LEU A 136 -6.14 4.31 -11.96
CA LEU A 136 -6.08 2.88 -11.64
C LEU A 136 -4.64 2.36 -11.58
N LEU A 137 -3.79 2.79 -12.52
CA LEU A 137 -2.37 2.44 -12.51
C LEU A 137 -1.65 3.01 -11.27
N ALA A 138 -1.89 4.29 -10.95
CA ALA A 138 -1.34 4.94 -9.75
C ALA A 138 -1.74 4.20 -8.46
N HIS A 139 -3.01 3.84 -8.33
CA HIS A 139 -3.49 3.08 -7.18
C HIS A 139 -2.85 1.69 -7.08
N ARG A 140 -2.62 1.01 -8.21
CA ARG A 140 -1.89 -0.27 -8.22
C ARG A 140 -0.44 -0.09 -7.79
N CYS A 141 0.21 1.01 -8.18
CA CYS A 141 1.54 1.38 -7.68
C CYS A 141 1.55 1.59 -6.16
N PHE A 142 0.50 2.20 -5.59
CA PHE A 142 0.38 2.38 -4.14
C PHE A 142 0.26 1.02 -3.43
N VAL A 143 -0.66 0.17 -3.89
CA VAL A 143 -0.86 -1.18 -3.31
C VAL A 143 0.42 -2.01 -3.38
N GLY A 144 1.09 -2.04 -4.54
CA GLY A 144 2.36 -2.75 -4.67
C GLY A 144 3.48 -2.14 -3.82
N GLY A 145 3.47 -0.81 -3.60
CA GLY A 145 4.40 -0.13 -2.69
C GLY A 145 4.19 -0.58 -1.23
N ALA A 146 2.93 -0.69 -0.80
CA ALA A 146 2.58 -1.19 0.53
C ALA A 146 3.03 -2.65 0.71
N VAL A 147 2.75 -3.51 -0.28
CA VAL A 147 3.17 -4.92 -0.26
C VAL A 147 4.68 -5.06 -0.23
N ARG A 148 5.40 -4.25 -1.02
CA ARG A 148 6.87 -4.17 -0.97
C ARG A 148 7.37 -3.81 0.44
N MET A 149 6.60 -3.06 1.23
CA MET A 149 6.94 -2.71 2.62
C MET A 149 6.36 -3.67 3.67
N GLY A 150 5.95 -4.87 3.27
CA GLY A 150 5.50 -5.90 4.20
C GLY A 150 4.07 -5.72 4.71
N LEU A 151 3.29 -4.83 4.12
CA LEU A 151 1.86 -4.69 4.40
C LEU A 151 1.05 -5.62 3.51
N TRP A 152 -0.16 -5.99 3.93
CA TRP A 152 -1.07 -6.80 3.12
C TRP A 152 -2.44 -6.13 2.98
N PRO A 153 -2.56 -5.10 2.11
CA PRO A 153 -3.66 -4.14 2.13
C PRO A 153 -4.93 -4.67 1.45
N ILE A 154 -5.50 -5.79 1.92
CA ILE A 154 -6.68 -6.47 1.35
C ILE A 154 -7.84 -5.51 1.11
N ARG A 155 -8.14 -4.61 2.07
CA ARG A 155 -9.25 -3.65 1.96
C ARG A 155 -9.05 -2.67 0.81
N VAL A 156 -7.84 -2.19 0.60
CA VAL A 156 -7.50 -1.25 -0.48
C VAL A 156 -7.52 -1.96 -1.83
N ALA A 157 -6.92 -3.15 -1.89
CA ALA A 157 -6.95 -4.03 -3.04
C ALA A 157 -8.39 -4.38 -3.49
N ALA A 158 -9.30 -4.62 -2.54
CA ALA A 158 -10.71 -4.86 -2.82
C ALA A 158 -11.42 -3.64 -3.43
N TRP A 159 -11.10 -2.42 -2.99
CA TRP A 159 -11.64 -1.19 -3.61
C TRP A 159 -11.05 -0.95 -5.01
N TRP A 160 -9.77 -1.28 -5.21
CA TRP A 160 -9.15 -1.19 -6.51
C TRP A 160 -9.81 -2.15 -7.51
N GLU A 161 -9.98 -3.42 -7.13
CA GLU A 161 -10.61 -4.43 -7.98
C GLU A 161 -12.06 -4.04 -8.28
N TYR A 162 -12.78 -3.52 -7.28
CA TYR A 162 -14.14 -3.03 -7.46
C TYR A 162 -14.22 -1.92 -8.52
N ALA A 163 -13.38 -0.88 -8.38
CA ALA A 163 -13.34 0.22 -9.32
C ALA A 163 -12.93 -0.25 -10.72
N PHE A 164 -11.90 -1.12 -10.79
CA PHE A 164 -11.40 -1.71 -12.04
C PHE A 164 -12.48 -2.51 -12.75
N ALA A 165 -13.24 -3.37 -12.06
CA ALA A 165 -14.31 -4.17 -12.67
C ALA A 165 -15.44 -3.31 -13.25
N ARG A 166 -15.73 -2.15 -12.62
CA ARG A 166 -16.78 -1.22 -13.06
C ARG A 166 -16.39 -0.38 -14.27
N VAL A 167 -15.12 0.00 -14.39
CA VAL A 167 -14.65 0.90 -15.47
C VAL A 167 -13.78 0.21 -16.52
N GLY A 168 -13.21 -0.96 -16.22
CA GLY A 168 -12.18 -1.64 -16.99
C GLY A 168 -12.61 -2.13 -18.37
N GLY A 169 -13.92 -2.23 -18.63
CA GLY A 169 -14.44 -2.45 -19.98
C GLY A 169 -14.37 -1.21 -20.89
N SER A 170 -14.21 -0.01 -20.32
CA SER A 170 -14.25 1.29 -21.02
C SER A 170 -12.94 2.09 -20.97
N ALA A 171 -12.06 1.81 -20.00
CA ALA A 171 -10.79 2.51 -19.84
C ALA A 171 -9.65 1.71 -20.52
N PRO A 172 -8.86 2.32 -21.42
CA PRO A 172 -7.72 1.67 -22.06
C PRO A 172 -6.57 1.56 -21.04
N THR A 173 -6.69 0.63 -20.09
CA THR A 173 -5.58 0.31 -19.19
C THR A 173 -4.51 -0.45 -19.97
N ALA A 174 -3.24 -0.11 -19.74
CA ALA A 174 -2.14 -0.90 -20.27
C ALA A 174 -2.18 -2.33 -19.73
N ALA A 175 -1.70 -3.28 -20.53
CA ALA A 175 -1.51 -4.64 -20.06
C ALA A 175 -0.51 -4.64 -18.89
N PHE A 176 -0.95 -5.17 -17.76
CA PHE A 176 -0.10 -5.38 -16.60
C PHE A 176 0.75 -6.63 -16.80
N ARG A 177 1.97 -6.61 -16.25
CA ARG A 177 2.82 -7.80 -16.17
C ARG A 177 2.20 -8.83 -15.24
N ALA A 178 2.57 -10.09 -15.45
CA ALA A 178 2.31 -11.14 -14.48
C ALA A 178 3.02 -10.79 -13.15
N ASP A 179 2.28 -10.90 -12.05
CA ASP A 179 2.75 -10.56 -10.72
C ASP A 179 2.11 -11.56 -9.73
N PRO A 180 2.82 -12.65 -9.38
CA PRO A 180 2.28 -13.69 -8.51
C PRO A 180 1.86 -13.15 -7.13
N ILE A 181 2.55 -12.13 -6.62
CA ILE A 181 2.23 -11.52 -5.32
C ILE A 181 0.89 -10.78 -5.40
N TRP A 182 0.66 -10.09 -6.52
CA TRP A 182 -0.63 -9.48 -6.80
C TRP A 182 -1.73 -10.53 -6.92
N ASP A 183 -1.47 -11.64 -7.59
CA ASP A 183 -2.43 -12.73 -7.76
C ASP A 183 -2.82 -13.35 -6.40
N ASP A 184 -1.85 -13.57 -5.51
CA ASP A 184 -2.09 -14.03 -4.13
C ASP A 184 -2.94 -13.02 -3.35
N LEU A 185 -2.63 -11.72 -3.45
CA LEU A 185 -3.42 -10.67 -2.82
C LEU A 185 -4.87 -10.63 -3.34
N MET A 186 -5.08 -10.82 -4.66
CA MET A 186 -6.42 -10.90 -5.24
C MET A 186 -7.17 -12.16 -4.80
N ALA A 187 -6.48 -13.27 -4.58
CA ALA A 187 -7.08 -14.49 -4.02
C ALA A 187 -7.59 -14.25 -2.59
N ASP A 188 -6.83 -13.55 -1.76
CA ASP A 188 -7.23 -13.16 -0.41
C ASP A 188 -8.39 -12.16 -0.40
N VAL A 189 -8.42 -11.21 -1.34
CA VAL A 189 -9.57 -10.32 -1.57
C VAL A 189 -10.84 -11.14 -1.86
N ALA A 190 -10.74 -12.13 -2.75
CA ALA A 190 -11.87 -12.98 -3.10
C ALA A 190 -12.34 -13.82 -1.91
N GLU A 191 -11.42 -14.34 -1.09
CA GLU A 191 -11.73 -15.09 0.12
C GLU A 191 -12.40 -14.21 1.18
N ALA A 192 -11.87 -13.02 1.45
CA ALA A 192 -12.46 -12.08 2.40
C ALA A 192 -13.92 -11.73 2.03
N ARG A 193 -14.20 -11.52 0.73
CA ARG A 193 -15.56 -11.29 0.23
C ARG A 193 -16.49 -12.48 0.43
N ARG A 194 -16.00 -13.72 0.23
CA ARG A 194 -16.80 -14.93 0.48
C ARG A 194 -17.21 -15.04 1.95
N ARG A 195 -16.29 -14.77 2.88
CA ARG A 195 -16.57 -14.79 4.33
C ARG A 195 -17.62 -13.76 4.74
N GLN A 196 -17.48 -12.53 4.25
CA GLN A 196 -18.46 -11.47 4.51
C GLN A 196 -19.86 -11.81 3.98
N ALA A 197 -19.96 -12.43 2.80
CA ALA A 197 -21.26 -12.86 2.26
C ALA A 197 -21.92 -13.98 3.08
N ALA A 198 -21.11 -14.88 3.65
CA ALA A 198 -21.60 -15.94 4.53
C ALA A 198 -22.13 -15.38 5.86
N GLU A 199 -21.41 -14.44 6.48
CA GLU A 199 -21.82 -13.79 7.74
C GLU A 199 -23.11 -12.97 7.62
N VAL A 200 -23.42 -12.42 6.45
CA VAL A 200 -24.67 -11.65 6.21
C VAL A 200 -25.87 -12.56 5.95
N SER A 201 -25.64 -13.85 5.67
CA SER A 201 -26.69 -14.83 5.38
C SER A 201 -27.17 -15.60 6.63
N GLU A 202 -26.54 -15.38 7.78
CA GLU A 202 -26.91 -15.91 9.11
C GLU A 202 -27.73 -14.89 9.92
#